data_AF-I5D617-F1
#
_entry.id   AF-I5D617-F1
#
_cell.length_a   1.000
_cell.length_b   1.000
_cell.length_c   1.000
_cell.angle_alpha   90.00
_cell.angle_beta   90.00
_cell.angle_gamma   90.00
#
_symmetry.space_group_name_H-M   'P 1'
#
loop_
_entity.id
_entity.type
_entity.pdbx_description
1 polymer ?
#
loop_
_entity_poly.entity_id
_entity_poly.type
_entity_poly.pdbx_seq_one_letter_code
_entity_poly.pdbx_strand_id
1 'polypeptide(L)'
;MKLKSKLVIPLAFSTLPTFIAASCESNDDIFNLNANNDVKASDIFYKTFLSQLKSYTLHSLLNDLQKGNISLNLPEKVDEFALNKGKNDIIFKYKNKKYSLKNSVDKIKNFNFDEILKPFTYEKENGKYVVKRADKIDNISDISILYKLKSENKIKYSDYFEYKREIFQNYYKKGILDDLSIPDLQYMLQSALINKSLQYSEQTLANNIRIKAFYKSEFQQKILEKRLSDELQIYNFQSNGLVFDHVKFNNLKLENNVITLNIDLLDNQNNSLLNENQKKEKFKLSNFSKGQSDTYFDLKTKSKLTIDYDEVKFNELVNNPEIKFKPNPLGYKNIDDLMHPTKEYESYNLNNTAMILDELKDDLLISKIPDQFTFKIGKFEKTKLLNNSFAIGKLVLEETKTKQKYNWYSIDFTPHKHIFTNGLYLKNELGSIHKTKDSYFSYLVNDNNFDSEGILKIQQGIKANDFMENSFNDIANFLIYQHKGNLLLWQNNSMSNLPVLEVLKHRNFYEKWLSIIFSQYTLLYNINNDSSDDGLIKKVEVKLIDSNKYEASKNGLGTIPISINFINHKNEKMLLKDYKFNLTGFKGYDKSIIESKKAELKDEYKSSLPLKNKTLPYLIKVK
;
A
#
# COMPACT_ATOMS: atom_id res chain seq x y z
N MET A 1 36.67 41.06 56.89
CA MET A 1 36.44 42.24 56.02
C MET A 1 36.32 41.75 54.58
N LYS A 2 35.18 42.00 53.93
CA LYS A 2 34.84 41.79 52.51
C LYS A 2 34.82 40.36 51.93
N LEU A 3 33.60 39.97 51.54
CA LEU A 3 33.25 38.98 50.51
C LEU A 3 33.83 39.31 49.12
N LYS A 4 34.05 38.25 48.32
CA LYS A 4 33.80 38.06 46.86
C LYS A 4 34.69 36.89 46.42
N SER A 5 34.33 35.93 45.57
CA SER A 5 33.13 35.57 44.82
C SER A 5 33.40 34.16 44.28
N LYS A 6 32.54 33.17 44.55
CA LYS A 6 32.55 31.91 43.77
C LYS A 6 31.53 32.04 42.65
N LEU A 7 32.06 31.98 41.43
CA LEU A 7 31.33 31.85 40.18
C LEU A 7 30.48 30.57 40.25
N VAL A 8 29.16 30.72 40.23
CA VAL A 8 28.22 29.62 39.98
C VAL A 8 27.48 30.02 38.71
N ILE A 9 27.64 29.21 37.67
CA ILE A 9 26.90 29.30 36.42
C ILE A 9 25.45 28.94 36.75
N PRO A 10 24.45 29.82 36.55
CA PRO A 10 23.06 29.45 36.66
C PRO A 10 22.62 28.78 35.36
N LEU A 11 22.27 27.50 35.46
CA LEU A 11 21.35 26.84 34.56
C LEU A 11 20.07 27.67 34.49
N ALA A 12 19.76 28.20 33.31
CA ALA A 12 18.51 28.89 33.04
C ALA A 12 17.36 27.87 33.14
N PHE A 13 16.72 27.81 34.31
CA PHE A 13 15.34 27.37 34.41
C PHE A 13 14.49 28.44 33.72
N SER A 14 14.07 28.17 32.47
CA SER A 14 12.95 28.89 31.89
C SER A 14 11.70 28.49 32.68
N THR A 15 11.36 29.30 33.68
CA THR A 15 10.02 29.32 34.25
C THR A 15 9.05 29.58 33.11
N LEU A 16 8.30 28.55 32.72
CA LEU A 16 7.10 28.69 31.91
C LEU A 16 6.26 29.80 32.55
N PRO A 17 5.89 30.86 31.81
CA PRO A 17 4.90 31.77 32.31
C PRO A 17 3.62 30.96 32.46
N THR A 18 3.11 30.88 33.70
CA THR A 18 1.71 30.57 33.97
C THR A 18 0.87 31.65 33.30
N PHE A 19 0.63 31.49 31.99
CA PHE A 19 -0.49 32.14 31.33
C PHE A 19 -1.73 31.47 31.88
N ILE A 20 -2.32 32.09 32.90
CA ILE A 20 -3.77 32.03 33.10
C ILE A 20 -4.36 32.80 31.92
N ALA A 21 -4.38 32.16 30.75
CA ALA A 21 -5.23 32.58 29.66
C ALA A 21 -6.61 32.03 29.98
N ALA A 22 -7.45 32.89 30.56
CA ALA A 22 -8.89 32.71 30.50
C ALA A 22 -9.26 32.60 29.01
N SER A 23 -9.42 31.39 28.50
CA SER A 23 -9.93 31.17 27.15
C SER A 23 -11.42 31.50 27.16
N CYS A 24 -11.79 32.69 26.70
CA CYS A 24 -13.16 32.98 26.29
C CYS A 24 -13.51 32.01 25.15
N GLU A 25 -14.29 30.98 25.46
CA GLU A 25 -15.05 30.23 24.46
C GLU A 25 -16.05 31.20 23.82
N SER A 26 -16.07 31.30 22.49
CA SER A 26 -17.06 32.15 21.83
C SER A 26 -18.42 31.46 21.81
N ASN A 27 -19.47 32.17 22.22
CA ASN A 27 -20.86 31.76 21.98
C ASN A 27 -21.31 32.02 20.53
N ASP A 28 -20.38 32.40 19.64
CA ASP A 28 -20.63 32.59 18.22
C ASP A 28 -21.17 31.30 17.60
N ASP A 29 -22.34 31.38 16.95
CA ASP A 29 -22.93 30.25 16.24
C ASP A 29 -22.19 29.98 14.93
N ILE A 30 -21.11 29.22 15.01
CA ILE A 30 -20.23 28.94 13.87
C ILE A 30 -20.91 28.16 12.73
N PHE A 31 -22.04 27.51 13.01
CA PHE A 31 -22.83 26.77 12.05
C PHE A 31 -24.01 27.59 11.49
N ASN A 32 -24.16 28.85 11.92
CA ASN A 32 -25.27 29.75 11.55
C ASN A 32 -26.65 29.12 11.82
N LEU A 33 -26.81 28.46 12.97
CA LEU A 33 -28.05 27.78 13.36
C LEU A 33 -29.05 28.79 13.96
N ASN A 34 -30.05 29.21 13.18
CA ASN A 34 -31.10 30.08 13.70
C ASN A 34 -31.84 29.42 14.88
N ALA A 35 -32.01 30.14 15.98
CA ALA A 35 -32.64 29.65 17.22
C ALA A 35 -34.09 29.13 17.08
N ASN A 36 -34.76 29.42 15.95
CA ASN A 36 -36.16 29.07 15.69
C ASN A 36 -36.34 27.90 14.71
N ASN A 37 -35.26 27.26 14.23
CA ASN A 37 -35.35 26.14 13.30
C ASN A 37 -35.10 24.79 14.01
N ASP A 38 -35.78 23.74 13.55
CA ASP A 38 -35.51 22.36 13.95
C ASP A 38 -34.12 21.91 13.46
N VAL A 39 -33.07 22.23 14.24
CA VAL A 39 -31.68 21.87 13.92
C VAL A 39 -31.55 20.34 13.88
N LYS A 40 -30.98 19.85 12.78
CA LYS A 40 -30.69 18.43 12.53
C LYS A 40 -29.23 18.13 12.79
N ALA A 41 -28.92 16.85 13.03
CA ALA A 41 -27.54 16.38 13.10
C ALA A 41 -26.73 16.71 11.83
N SER A 42 -27.37 16.68 10.66
CA SER A 42 -26.75 17.03 9.38
C SER A 42 -26.27 18.48 9.28
N ASP A 43 -26.84 19.37 10.08
CA ASP A 43 -26.52 20.80 10.03
C ASP A 43 -25.18 21.09 10.72
N ILE A 44 -24.77 20.20 11.65
CA ILE A 44 -23.51 20.28 12.41
C ILE A 44 -22.50 19.26 11.94
N PHE A 45 -22.95 18.04 11.63
CA PHE A 45 -22.13 16.93 11.16
C PHE A 45 -22.51 16.58 9.74
N TYR A 46 -21.56 16.61 8.82
CA TYR A 46 -21.82 16.39 7.41
C TYR A 46 -22.42 15.00 7.16
N LYS A 47 -23.63 14.97 6.57
CA LYS A 47 -24.39 13.74 6.21
C LYS A 47 -24.64 12.76 7.36
N THR A 48 -24.67 13.23 8.61
CA THR A 48 -24.95 12.38 9.78
C THR A 48 -26.41 12.48 10.22
N PHE A 49 -27.01 11.34 10.57
CA PHE A 49 -28.37 11.27 11.13
C PHE A 49 -28.36 11.27 12.66
N LEU A 50 -29.46 11.70 13.27
CA LEU A 50 -29.61 11.72 14.73
C LEU A 50 -29.44 10.33 15.37
N SER A 51 -29.94 9.27 14.72
CA SER A 51 -29.77 7.89 15.20
C SER A 51 -28.30 7.47 15.25
N GLN A 52 -27.50 7.91 14.27
CA GLN A 52 -26.04 7.66 14.26
C GLN A 52 -25.35 8.46 15.36
N LEU A 53 -25.73 9.73 15.58
CA LEU A 53 -25.13 10.51 16.67
C LEU A 53 -25.41 9.87 18.04
N LYS A 54 -26.61 9.31 18.23
CA LYS A 54 -27.01 8.61 19.46
C LYS A 54 -26.25 7.30 19.71
N SER A 55 -25.49 6.76 18.75
CA SER A 55 -24.65 5.58 18.95
C SER A 55 -23.24 5.91 19.48
N TYR A 56 -22.85 7.19 19.55
CA TYR A 56 -21.50 7.59 19.94
C TYR A 56 -21.30 7.78 21.45
N THR A 57 -20.18 7.31 22.00
CA THR A 57 -19.67 7.82 23.28
C THR A 57 -18.83 9.07 23.03
N LEU A 58 -18.54 9.85 24.08
CA LEU A 58 -17.64 11.01 23.98
C LEU A 58 -16.29 10.65 23.33
N HIS A 59 -15.69 9.54 23.76
CA HIS A 59 -14.41 9.09 23.22
C HIS A 59 -14.52 8.59 21.79
N SER A 60 -15.56 7.82 21.43
CA SER A 60 -15.71 7.35 20.05
C SER A 60 -16.02 8.49 19.08
N LEU A 61 -16.78 9.50 19.50
CA LEU A 61 -17.04 10.69 18.68
C LEU A 61 -15.76 11.49 18.45
N LEU A 62 -14.97 11.73 19.50
CA LEU A 62 -13.68 12.42 19.38
C LEU A 62 -12.76 11.70 18.40
N ASN A 63 -12.60 10.38 18.56
CA ASN A 63 -11.71 9.58 17.72
C ASN A 63 -12.13 9.65 16.24
N ASP A 64 -13.43 9.58 15.96
CA ASP A 64 -13.94 9.67 14.59
C ASP A 64 -13.78 11.08 13.99
N LEU A 65 -13.91 12.13 14.80
CA LEU A 65 -13.64 13.51 14.37
C LEU A 65 -12.15 13.75 14.08
N GLN A 66 -11.25 13.32 14.97
CA GLN A 66 -9.80 13.48 14.79
C GLN A 66 -9.28 12.72 13.56
N LYS A 67 -9.86 11.56 13.26
CA LYS A 67 -9.50 10.74 12.10
C LYS A 67 -10.23 11.15 10.81
N GLY A 68 -11.21 12.05 10.91
CA GLY A 68 -12.01 12.51 9.76
C GLY A 68 -13.02 11.49 9.24
N ASN A 69 -13.38 10.47 10.05
CA ASN A 69 -14.47 9.53 9.75
C ASN A 69 -15.83 10.23 9.79
N ILE A 70 -15.96 11.20 10.70
CA ILE A 70 -17.03 12.20 10.74
C ILE A 70 -16.39 13.57 10.55
N SER A 71 -17.07 14.44 9.82
CA SER A 71 -16.64 15.84 9.64
C SER A 71 -17.73 16.79 10.12
N LEU A 72 -17.32 17.91 10.69
CA LEU A 72 -18.24 19.02 10.93
C LEU A 72 -18.69 19.61 9.58
N ASN A 73 -19.92 20.07 9.50
CA ASN A 73 -20.51 20.70 8.32
C ASN A 73 -20.02 22.15 8.20
N LEU A 74 -18.71 22.32 7.98
CA LEU A 74 -18.03 23.59 7.80
C LEU A 74 -17.36 23.64 6.42
N PRO A 75 -17.25 24.83 5.79
CA PRO A 75 -16.64 24.96 4.46
C PRO A 75 -15.17 24.53 4.40
N GLU A 76 -14.44 24.73 5.50
CA GLU A 76 -13.01 24.43 5.61
C GLU A 76 -12.77 23.37 6.69
N LYS A 77 -11.62 22.69 6.62
CA LYS A 77 -11.24 21.66 7.59
C LYS A 77 -10.99 22.29 8.96
N VAL A 78 -11.42 21.59 10.01
CA VAL A 78 -11.09 21.91 11.41
C VAL A 78 -9.60 21.63 11.67
N ASP A 79 -8.95 22.55 12.38
CA ASP A 79 -7.51 22.49 12.65
C ASP A 79 -7.17 21.40 13.69
N GLU A 80 -8.00 21.32 14.75
CA GLU A 80 -7.74 20.48 15.91
C GLU A 80 -9.04 20.11 16.64
N PHE A 81 -9.10 18.90 17.22
CA PHE A 81 -10.12 18.47 18.18
C PHE A 81 -9.45 18.00 19.47
N ALA A 82 -9.95 18.45 20.62
CA ALA A 82 -9.43 18.07 21.93
C ALA A 82 -10.56 17.90 22.96
N LEU A 83 -10.36 17.02 23.95
CA LEU A 83 -11.28 16.87 25.07
C LEU A 83 -11.04 17.97 26.10
N ASN A 84 -12.11 18.65 26.50
CA ASN A 84 -12.11 19.46 27.71
C ASN A 84 -12.66 18.63 28.87
N LYS A 85 -11.76 17.94 29.59
CA LYS A 85 -12.11 17.05 30.71
C LYS A 85 -12.89 17.75 31.83
N GLY A 86 -12.71 19.06 32.01
CA GLY A 86 -13.44 19.82 33.03
C GLY A 86 -14.88 20.17 32.65
N LYS A 87 -15.20 20.19 31.35
CA LYS A 87 -16.52 20.59 30.82
C LYS A 87 -17.28 19.45 30.13
N ASN A 88 -16.70 18.24 30.06
CA ASN A 88 -17.25 17.09 29.33
C ASN A 88 -17.63 17.46 27.89
N ASP A 89 -16.70 18.10 27.18
CA ASP A 89 -16.92 18.67 25.86
C ASP A 89 -15.78 18.31 24.90
N ILE A 90 -16.06 18.35 23.60
CA ILE A 90 -15.07 18.32 22.54
C ILE A 90 -14.88 19.75 22.06
N ILE A 91 -13.71 20.31 22.33
CA ILE A 91 -13.31 21.62 21.83
C ILE A 91 -12.68 21.43 20.46
N PHE A 92 -13.12 22.23 19.49
CA PHE A 92 -12.53 22.24 18.17
C PHE A 92 -11.99 23.62 17.81
N LYS A 93 -10.86 23.65 17.12
CA LYS A 93 -10.22 24.87 16.64
C LYS A 93 -10.53 25.08 15.16
N TYR A 94 -11.11 26.23 14.82
CA TYR A 94 -11.46 26.60 13.45
C TYR A 94 -11.13 28.07 13.23
N LYS A 95 -10.39 28.39 12.16
CA LYS A 95 -9.94 29.77 11.84
C LYS A 95 -9.32 30.47 13.04
N ASN A 96 -8.44 29.76 13.75
CA ASN A 96 -7.76 30.22 14.98
C ASN A 96 -8.65 30.55 16.19
N LYS A 97 -9.95 30.23 16.15
CA LYS A 97 -10.86 30.34 17.30
C LYS A 97 -11.21 28.95 17.85
N LYS A 98 -11.46 28.86 19.16
CA LYS A 98 -11.90 27.64 19.83
C LYS A 98 -13.41 27.66 20.03
N TYR A 99 -14.06 26.54 19.70
CA TYR A 99 -15.49 26.36 19.78
C TYR A 99 -15.84 25.14 20.62
N SER A 100 -16.99 25.21 21.30
CA SER A 100 -17.59 24.09 22.02
C SER A 100 -18.49 23.28 21.08
N LEU A 101 -18.19 21.98 20.94
CA LEU A 101 -19.08 21.09 20.20
C LEU A 101 -20.38 20.87 20.95
N LYS A 102 -20.32 20.70 22.27
CA LYS A 102 -21.48 20.59 23.16
C LYS A 102 -22.49 21.71 22.91
N ASN A 103 -22.06 22.97 23.00
CA ASN A 103 -22.93 24.13 22.78
C ASN A 103 -23.59 24.15 21.40
N SER A 104 -22.91 23.62 20.39
CA SER A 104 -23.46 23.53 19.04
C SER A 104 -24.49 22.40 18.95
N VAL A 105 -24.11 21.22 19.44
CA VAL A 105 -24.87 19.97 19.33
C VAL A 105 -26.11 19.95 20.22
N ASP A 106 -26.10 20.64 21.36
CA ASP A 106 -27.28 20.81 22.24
C ASP A 106 -28.43 21.58 21.57
N LYS A 107 -28.18 22.22 20.42
CA LYS A 107 -29.24 22.83 19.60
C LYS A 107 -30.03 21.80 18.78
N ILE A 108 -29.50 20.59 18.56
CA ILE A 108 -30.16 19.55 17.77
C ILE A 108 -31.43 19.10 18.48
N LYS A 109 -32.54 19.11 17.76
CA LYS A 109 -33.83 18.66 18.30
C LYS A 109 -33.77 17.20 18.77
N ASN A 110 -34.30 16.93 19.96
CA ASN A 110 -34.36 15.59 20.57
C ASN A 110 -32.99 14.94 20.81
N PHE A 111 -31.97 15.76 21.03
CA PHE A 111 -30.63 15.35 21.42
C PHE A 111 -30.12 16.23 22.56
N ASN A 112 -29.41 15.62 23.49
CA ASN A 112 -28.66 16.32 24.53
C ASN A 112 -27.25 15.71 24.50
N PHE A 113 -26.22 16.54 24.42
CA PHE A 113 -24.83 16.09 24.39
C PHE A 113 -24.46 15.27 25.63
N ASP A 114 -25.09 15.50 26.77
CA ASP A 114 -24.85 14.69 27.97
C ASP A 114 -25.26 13.21 27.78
N GLU A 115 -26.10 12.88 26.78
CA GLU A 115 -26.43 11.49 26.43
C GLU A 115 -25.21 10.70 25.93
N ILE A 116 -24.23 11.35 25.29
CA ILE A 116 -23.01 10.67 24.82
C ILE A 116 -21.98 10.44 25.93
N LEU A 117 -22.17 11.08 27.08
CA LEU A 117 -21.39 10.83 28.30
C LEU A 117 -21.84 9.55 28.99
N LYS A 118 -23.10 9.15 28.81
CA LYS A 118 -23.66 7.95 29.41
C LYS A 118 -23.18 6.71 28.66
N PRO A 119 -22.62 5.69 29.33
CA PRO A 119 -22.22 4.46 28.67
C PRO A 119 -23.45 3.69 28.16
N PHE A 120 -23.19 2.69 27.33
CA PHE A 120 -24.21 1.69 27.01
C PHE A 120 -24.32 0.67 28.13
N THR A 121 -25.54 0.19 28.35
CA THR A 121 -25.83 -0.89 29.28
C THR A 121 -26.85 -1.84 28.65
N TYR A 122 -27.20 -2.92 29.34
CA TYR A 122 -28.17 -3.90 28.87
C TYR A 122 -29.21 -4.19 29.94
N GLU A 123 -30.45 -4.39 29.49
CA GLU A 123 -31.58 -4.76 30.34
C GLU A 123 -32.29 -5.98 29.76
N LYS A 124 -33.04 -6.70 30.60
CA LYS A 124 -33.85 -7.85 30.15
C LYS A 124 -35.29 -7.40 29.93
N GLU A 125 -35.74 -7.43 28.68
CA GLU A 125 -37.12 -7.17 28.27
C GLU A 125 -37.73 -8.42 27.65
N ASN A 126 -38.88 -8.88 28.16
CA ASN A 126 -39.59 -10.06 27.63
C ASN A 126 -38.69 -11.29 27.45
N GLY A 127 -37.81 -11.55 28.43
CA GLY A 127 -36.90 -12.69 28.38
C GLY A 127 -35.62 -12.46 27.58
N LYS A 128 -35.50 -11.37 26.82
CA LYS A 128 -34.38 -11.08 25.92
C LYS A 128 -33.56 -9.88 26.40
N TYR A 129 -32.26 -9.85 26.13
CA TYR A 129 -31.46 -8.65 26.44
C TYR A 129 -31.60 -7.58 25.35
N VAL A 130 -31.62 -6.32 25.77
CA VAL A 130 -31.69 -5.12 24.92
C VAL A 130 -30.61 -4.14 25.36
N VAL A 131 -29.84 -3.62 24.41
CA VAL A 131 -28.87 -2.54 24.69
C VAL A 131 -29.55 -1.19 24.68
N LYS A 132 -29.25 -0.41 25.72
CA LYS A 132 -29.76 0.95 25.94
C LYS A 132 -28.62 1.85 26.39
N ARG A 133 -28.88 3.17 26.38
CA ARG A 133 -28.08 4.09 27.17
C ARG A 133 -28.38 3.88 28.64
N ALA A 134 -27.34 3.95 29.45
CA ALA A 134 -27.49 4.01 30.89
C ALA A 134 -28.24 5.26 31.32
N ASP A 135 -28.87 5.23 32.50
CA ASP A 135 -29.51 6.42 33.09
C ASP A 135 -28.50 7.46 33.59
N LYS A 136 -27.31 7.00 34.01
CA LYS A 136 -26.24 7.80 34.63
C LYS A 136 -24.89 7.59 33.93
N ILE A 137 -24.02 8.59 34.03
CA ILE A 137 -22.66 8.59 33.44
C ILE A 137 -21.76 7.51 34.05
N ASP A 138 -21.93 7.26 35.34
CA ASP A 138 -21.15 6.31 36.14
C ASP A 138 -21.83 4.94 36.27
N ASN A 139 -22.87 4.67 35.46
CA ASN A 139 -23.57 3.39 35.53
C ASN A 139 -22.61 2.25 35.16
N ILE A 140 -22.61 1.22 36.00
CA ILE A 140 -21.72 0.08 35.90
C ILE A 140 -22.41 -1.02 35.10
N SER A 141 -21.73 -1.52 34.07
CA SER A 141 -22.14 -2.77 33.42
C SER A 141 -21.42 -3.96 34.06
N ASP A 142 -22.19 -4.98 34.44
CA ASP A 142 -21.63 -6.23 34.97
C ASP A 142 -20.89 -6.99 33.86
N ILE A 143 -19.61 -7.29 34.12
CA ILE A 143 -18.72 -7.98 33.21
C ILE A 143 -19.16 -9.42 32.89
N SER A 144 -20.02 -10.02 33.73
CA SER A 144 -20.48 -11.40 33.55
C SER A 144 -21.24 -11.62 32.23
N ILE A 145 -21.86 -10.56 31.68
CA ILE A 145 -22.60 -10.63 30.41
C ILE A 145 -21.76 -11.14 29.25
N LEU A 146 -20.47 -10.78 29.23
CA LEU A 146 -19.51 -11.13 28.19
C LEU A 146 -19.30 -12.65 28.04
N TYR A 147 -19.72 -13.42 29.05
CA TYR A 147 -19.54 -14.87 29.16
C TYR A 147 -20.87 -15.62 29.29
N LYS A 148 -22.02 -14.94 29.25
CA LYS A 148 -23.32 -15.58 29.50
C LYS A 148 -23.74 -16.56 28.41
N LEU A 149 -23.22 -16.43 27.20
CA LEU A 149 -23.55 -17.28 26.07
C LEU A 149 -22.54 -18.41 25.92
N LYS A 150 -22.84 -19.57 26.51
CA LYS A 150 -22.18 -20.82 26.17
C LYS A 150 -23.14 -21.64 25.33
N SER A 151 -22.91 -21.70 24.02
CA SER A 151 -23.67 -22.64 23.19
C SER A 151 -23.22 -24.06 23.50
N GLU A 152 -24.15 -24.92 23.91
CA GLU A 152 -23.91 -26.35 24.14
C GLU A 152 -23.61 -27.08 22.82
N ASN A 153 -24.03 -26.51 21.68
CA ASN A 153 -23.75 -27.07 20.36
C ASN A 153 -22.37 -26.63 19.88
N LYS A 154 -21.60 -27.60 19.34
CA LYS A 154 -20.34 -27.37 18.63
C LYS A 154 -20.59 -26.47 17.41
N ILE A 155 -20.59 -25.15 17.62
CA ILE A 155 -20.67 -24.17 16.54
C ILE A 155 -19.52 -24.47 15.57
N LYS A 156 -19.86 -24.72 14.31
CA LYS A 156 -18.88 -24.74 13.23
C LYS A 156 -18.54 -23.29 12.91
N TYR A 157 -17.43 -22.83 13.48
CA TYR A 157 -16.92 -21.45 13.35
C TYR A 157 -16.59 -21.00 11.92
N SER A 158 -16.76 -21.86 10.91
CA SER A 158 -16.70 -21.47 9.49
C SER A 158 -17.76 -20.44 9.12
N ASP A 159 -18.88 -20.42 9.85
CA ASP A 159 -20.04 -19.60 9.53
C ASP A 159 -20.35 -18.62 10.68
N TYR A 160 -19.48 -17.63 10.89
CA TYR A 160 -19.69 -16.51 11.83
C TYR A 160 -21.10 -15.89 11.74
N PHE A 161 -21.68 -15.86 10.53
CA PHE A 161 -23.05 -15.38 10.29
C PHE A 161 -24.12 -16.31 10.89
N GLU A 162 -23.86 -17.62 10.96
CA GLU A 162 -24.74 -18.58 11.61
C GLU A 162 -24.65 -18.46 13.14
N TYR A 163 -23.44 -18.31 13.69
CA TYR A 163 -23.25 -18.00 15.11
C TYR A 163 -24.06 -16.77 15.52
N LYS A 164 -23.99 -15.69 14.72
CA LYS A 164 -24.81 -14.50 14.91
C LYS A 164 -26.31 -14.81 14.84
N ARG A 165 -26.78 -15.50 13.79
CA ARG A 165 -28.22 -15.77 13.59
C ARG A 165 -28.82 -16.57 14.75
N GLU A 166 -28.17 -17.65 15.14
CA GLU A 166 -28.70 -18.60 16.13
C GLU A 166 -28.73 -18.01 17.54
N ILE A 167 -27.70 -17.25 17.91
CA ILE A 167 -27.60 -16.68 19.25
C ILE A 167 -28.42 -15.39 19.36
N PHE A 168 -28.30 -14.48 18.39
CA PHE A 168 -28.94 -13.17 18.49
C PHE A 168 -30.46 -13.25 18.40
N GLN A 169 -31.04 -14.14 17.61
CA GLN A 169 -32.51 -14.23 17.51
C GLN A 169 -33.18 -14.77 18.78
N ASN A 170 -32.53 -15.70 19.47
CA ASN A 170 -33.13 -16.42 20.59
C ASN A 170 -33.02 -15.69 21.92
N TYR A 171 -31.91 -14.99 22.16
CA TYR A 171 -31.63 -14.37 23.45
C TYR A 171 -31.79 -12.84 23.45
N TYR A 172 -32.01 -12.22 22.28
CA TYR A 172 -31.82 -10.78 22.13
C TYR A 172 -32.89 -10.07 21.31
N LYS A 173 -33.11 -8.80 21.66
CA LYS A 173 -34.06 -7.89 21.02
C LYS A 173 -33.33 -6.62 20.57
N LYS A 174 -33.71 -6.09 19.40
CA LYS A 174 -33.14 -4.90 18.78
C LYS A 174 -33.08 -3.71 19.74
N GLY A 175 -31.90 -3.14 19.93
CA GLY A 175 -31.65 -1.97 20.80
C GLY A 175 -31.23 -0.72 20.04
N ILE A 176 -30.72 0.28 20.76
CA ILE A 176 -30.29 1.58 20.20
C ILE A 176 -29.09 1.47 19.24
N LEU A 177 -28.29 0.42 19.38
CA LEU A 177 -27.14 0.13 18.53
C LEU A 177 -27.44 -0.95 17.44
N ASP A 178 -28.73 -1.16 17.10
CA ASP A 178 -29.23 -2.27 16.26
C ASP A 178 -29.03 -3.68 16.88
N ASP A 179 -29.35 -4.76 16.14
CA ASP A 179 -29.36 -6.17 16.59
C ASP A 179 -27.97 -6.74 16.95
N LEU A 180 -26.92 -5.90 16.99
CA LEU A 180 -25.52 -6.31 16.84
C LEU A 180 -24.58 -5.89 17.97
N SER A 181 -25.11 -5.33 19.05
CA SER A 181 -24.30 -4.61 20.03
C SER A 181 -24.51 -5.08 21.44
N ILE A 182 -24.84 -6.36 21.60
CA ILE A 182 -24.90 -6.93 22.94
C ILE A 182 -23.55 -7.54 23.23
N PRO A 183 -22.92 -7.18 24.36
CA PRO A 183 -21.54 -7.56 24.62
C PRO A 183 -21.42 -9.07 24.87
N ASP A 184 -20.88 -9.76 23.87
CA ASP A 184 -20.39 -11.14 23.95
C ASP A 184 -18.93 -11.14 23.49
N LEU A 185 -18.03 -11.63 24.33
CA LEU A 185 -16.59 -11.44 24.10
C LEU A 185 -16.07 -12.23 22.89
N GLN A 186 -16.60 -13.44 22.66
CA GLN A 186 -16.23 -14.25 21.49
C GLN A 186 -16.75 -13.63 20.19
N TYR A 187 -17.99 -13.10 20.21
CA TYR A 187 -18.59 -12.38 19.10
C TYR A 187 -17.79 -11.12 18.76
N MET A 188 -17.56 -10.26 19.76
CA MET A 188 -16.84 -8.99 19.58
C MET A 188 -15.43 -9.23 19.08
N LEU A 189 -14.70 -10.19 19.65
CA LEU A 189 -13.37 -10.59 19.18
C LEU A 189 -13.38 -11.00 17.70
N GLN A 190 -14.29 -11.89 17.30
CA GLN A 190 -14.35 -12.36 15.92
C GLN A 190 -14.83 -11.25 14.96
N SER A 191 -15.78 -10.41 15.40
CA SER A 191 -16.25 -9.23 14.67
C SER A 191 -15.11 -8.26 14.41
N ALA A 192 -14.33 -7.93 15.44
CA ALA A 192 -13.16 -7.05 15.37
C ALA A 192 -12.08 -7.61 14.44
N LEU A 193 -11.97 -8.93 14.30
CA LEU A 193 -11.01 -9.57 13.42
C LEU A 193 -11.43 -9.55 11.93
N ILE A 194 -12.73 -9.66 11.62
CA ILE A 194 -13.20 -9.84 10.23
C ILE A 194 -13.77 -8.58 9.58
N ASN A 195 -14.30 -7.64 10.39
CA ASN A 195 -14.96 -6.46 9.85
C ASN A 195 -13.96 -5.34 9.63
N LYS A 196 -14.06 -4.63 8.50
CA LYS A 196 -13.24 -3.44 8.23
C LYS A 196 -13.60 -2.32 9.20
N SER A 197 -12.59 -1.63 9.72
CA SER A 197 -12.74 -0.40 10.50
C SER A 197 -11.88 0.70 9.90
N LEU A 198 -12.46 1.89 9.73
CA LEU A 198 -11.70 3.08 9.31
C LEU A 198 -10.73 3.54 10.42
N GLN A 199 -11.12 3.35 11.69
CA GLN A 199 -10.30 3.68 12.85
C GLN A 199 -9.04 2.80 12.93
N TYR A 200 -9.14 1.56 12.42
CA TYR A 200 -8.08 0.54 12.45
C TYR A 200 -7.68 0.12 11.04
N SER A 201 -7.41 1.11 10.17
CA SER A 201 -7.05 0.89 8.77
C SER A 201 -5.79 0.05 8.58
N GLU A 202 -4.90 0.03 9.58
CA GLU A 202 -3.65 -0.74 9.60
C GLU A 202 -3.86 -2.24 9.88
N GLN A 203 -5.03 -2.62 10.41
CA GLN A 203 -5.35 -4.02 10.69
C GLN A 203 -5.57 -4.78 9.39
N THR A 204 -4.84 -5.87 9.19
CA THR A 204 -5.09 -6.81 8.10
C THR A 204 -6.25 -7.71 8.51
N LEU A 205 -7.33 -7.70 7.74
CA LEU A 205 -8.51 -8.54 8.01
C LEU A 205 -8.17 -10.03 7.91
N ALA A 206 -8.88 -10.86 8.67
CA ALA A 206 -8.68 -12.32 8.70
C ALA A 206 -8.56 -12.94 7.30
N ASN A 207 -9.50 -12.62 6.41
CA ASN A 207 -9.53 -13.18 5.05
C ASN A 207 -8.37 -12.73 4.15
N ASN A 208 -7.57 -11.75 4.59
CA ASN A 208 -6.38 -11.23 3.90
C ASN A 208 -5.06 -11.59 4.60
N ILE A 209 -5.09 -12.22 5.78
CA ILE A 209 -3.90 -12.69 6.51
C ILE A 209 -3.97 -14.19 6.75
N ARG A 210 -2.88 -14.93 6.52
CA ARG A 210 -2.84 -16.36 6.85
C ARG A 210 -2.78 -16.56 8.36
N ILE A 211 -3.36 -17.66 8.83
CA ILE A 211 -3.44 -17.96 10.27
C ILE A 211 -2.06 -18.01 10.93
N LYS A 212 -1.08 -18.64 10.25
CA LYS A 212 0.32 -18.70 10.72
C LYS A 212 0.95 -17.31 10.80
N ALA A 213 0.62 -16.42 9.86
CA ALA A 213 1.15 -15.07 9.83
C ALA A 213 0.55 -14.21 10.96
N PHE A 214 -0.76 -14.29 11.20
CA PHE A 214 -1.38 -13.61 12.34
C PHE A 214 -0.82 -14.12 13.67
N TYR A 215 -0.68 -15.45 13.81
CA TYR A 215 -0.11 -16.09 15.00
C TYR A 215 1.32 -15.61 15.31
N LYS A 216 2.13 -15.32 14.28
CA LYS A 216 3.51 -14.83 14.45
C LYS A 216 3.63 -13.30 14.49
N SER A 217 2.57 -12.55 14.17
CA SER A 217 2.61 -11.09 14.06
C SER A 217 2.10 -10.43 15.34
N GLU A 218 3.00 -10.11 16.27
CA GLU A 218 2.65 -9.36 17.48
C GLU A 218 2.00 -8.01 17.17
N PHE A 219 2.39 -7.36 16.07
CA PHE A 219 1.82 -6.10 15.65
C PHE A 219 0.32 -6.21 15.34
N GLN A 220 -0.06 -7.22 14.54
CA GLN A 220 -1.47 -7.43 14.18
C GLN A 220 -2.29 -7.91 15.40
N GLN A 221 -1.67 -8.67 16.31
CA GLN A 221 -2.29 -9.05 17.58
C GLN A 221 -2.59 -7.81 18.46
N LYS A 222 -1.62 -6.91 18.64
CA LYS A 222 -1.78 -5.67 19.42
C LYS A 222 -2.82 -4.72 18.82
N ILE A 223 -2.92 -4.64 17.49
CA ILE A 223 -3.99 -3.86 16.85
C ILE A 223 -5.36 -4.46 17.19
N LEU A 224 -5.50 -5.79 17.14
CA LEU A 224 -6.76 -6.45 17.49
C LEU A 224 -7.11 -6.28 18.98
N GLU A 225 -6.14 -6.37 19.89
CA GLU A 225 -6.33 -6.08 21.32
C GLU A 225 -6.84 -4.64 21.53
N LYS A 226 -6.19 -3.67 20.90
CA LYS A 226 -6.58 -2.26 20.99
C LYS A 226 -8.00 -2.04 20.45
N ARG A 227 -8.31 -2.63 19.30
CA ARG A 227 -9.65 -2.54 18.72
C ARG A 227 -10.71 -3.14 19.62
N LEU A 228 -10.47 -4.34 20.16
CA LEU A 228 -11.42 -4.98 21.07
C LEU A 228 -11.59 -4.16 22.36
N SER A 229 -10.52 -3.52 22.84
CA SER A 229 -10.57 -2.60 23.98
C SER A 229 -11.51 -1.43 23.72
N ASP A 230 -11.33 -0.72 22.62
CA ASP A 230 -12.20 0.40 22.23
C ASP A 230 -13.67 -0.03 22.07
N GLU A 231 -13.91 -1.21 21.47
CA GLU A 231 -15.27 -1.75 21.29
C GLU A 231 -15.93 -2.11 22.64
N LEU A 232 -15.16 -2.50 23.65
CA LEU A 232 -15.65 -2.83 25.00
C LEU A 232 -15.80 -1.60 25.91
N GLN A 233 -14.96 -0.57 25.74
CA GLN A 233 -14.98 0.65 26.56
C GLN A 233 -16.32 1.39 26.53
N ILE A 234 -17.15 1.17 25.50
CA ILE A 234 -18.46 1.82 25.39
C ILE A 234 -19.47 1.39 26.47
N TYR A 235 -19.23 0.28 27.18
CA TYR A 235 -20.15 -0.28 28.18
C TYR A 235 -19.80 0.04 29.64
N ASN A 236 -18.67 0.70 29.92
CA ASN A 236 -18.20 0.98 31.29
C ASN A 236 -18.22 -0.25 32.21
N PHE A 237 -17.51 -1.33 31.82
CA PHE A 237 -17.41 -2.53 32.64
C PHE A 237 -16.61 -2.29 33.92
N GLN A 238 -17.12 -2.76 35.06
CA GLN A 238 -16.41 -2.75 36.33
C GLN A 238 -16.65 -4.06 37.10
N SER A 239 -15.61 -4.52 37.80
CA SER A 239 -15.64 -5.73 38.62
C SER A 239 -14.65 -5.59 39.77
N ASN A 240 -15.04 -6.00 40.98
CA ASN A 240 -14.17 -5.91 42.18
C ASN A 240 -13.60 -4.50 42.44
N GLY A 241 -14.34 -3.43 42.09
CA GLY A 241 -13.87 -2.05 42.21
C GLY A 241 -12.94 -1.58 41.09
N LEU A 242 -12.55 -2.44 40.15
CA LEU A 242 -11.64 -2.14 39.04
C LEU A 242 -12.44 -1.79 37.77
N VAL A 243 -12.07 -0.69 37.12
CA VAL A 243 -12.72 -0.21 35.88
C VAL A 243 -11.93 -0.70 34.67
N PHE A 244 -12.64 -1.21 33.67
CA PHE A 244 -12.03 -1.73 32.46
C PHE A 244 -11.30 -0.63 31.68
N ASP A 245 -10.07 -0.92 31.26
CA ASP A 245 -9.23 -0.04 30.44
C ASP A 245 -8.83 -0.74 29.13
N HIS A 246 -8.25 -1.94 29.21
CA HIS A 246 -7.73 -2.60 28.02
C HIS A 246 -7.78 -4.13 28.07
N VAL A 247 -7.68 -4.72 26.88
CA VAL A 247 -7.62 -6.16 26.63
C VAL A 247 -6.16 -6.61 26.55
N LYS A 248 -5.91 -7.83 27.03
CA LYS A 248 -4.66 -8.56 26.77
C LYS A 248 -4.93 -9.99 26.34
N PHE A 249 -4.29 -10.43 25.25
CA PHE A 249 -4.31 -11.81 24.81
C PHE A 249 -3.20 -12.61 25.49
N ASN A 250 -3.54 -13.79 25.96
CA ASN A 250 -2.64 -14.71 26.63
C ASN A 250 -2.74 -16.11 26.01
N ASN A 251 -1.68 -16.91 26.14
CA ASN A 251 -1.65 -18.33 25.76
C ASN A 251 -2.14 -18.62 24.34
N LEU A 252 -1.75 -17.80 23.36
CA LEU A 252 -2.09 -18.06 21.96
C LEU A 252 -1.49 -19.42 21.53
N LYS A 253 -2.34 -20.30 20.99
CA LYS A 253 -1.96 -21.61 20.43
C LYS A 253 -2.63 -21.81 19.07
N LEU A 254 -1.91 -22.42 18.15
CA LEU A 254 -2.44 -22.82 16.84
C LEU A 254 -2.72 -24.33 16.85
N GLU A 255 -4.00 -24.71 16.80
CA GLU A 255 -4.45 -26.12 16.77
C GLU A 255 -5.50 -26.29 15.66
N ASN A 256 -5.33 -27.27 14.76
CA ASN A 256 -6.30 -27.61 13.70
C ASN A 256 -6.77 -26.40 12.85
N ASN A 257 -5.85 -25.54 12.41
CA ASN A 257 -6.17 -24.30 11.66
C ASN A 257 -7.13 -23.34 12.40
N VAL A 258 -7.09 -23.35 13.73
CA VAL A 258 -7.78 -22.38 14.59
C VAL A 258 -6.77 -21.84 15.60
N ILE A 259 -6.79 -20.53 15.82
CA ILE A 259 -6.03 -19.94 16.94
C ILE A 259 -6.94 -19.99 18.16
N THR A 260 -6.44 -20.59 19.23
CA THR A 260 -7.06 -20.54 20.55
C THR A 260 -6.27 -19.61 21.45
N LEU A 261 -6.94 -18.82 22.28
CA LEU A 261 -6.31 -17.85 23.17
C LEU A 261 -7.17 -17.61 24.41
N ASN A 262 -6.56 -17.09 25.47
CA ASN A 262 -7.26 -16.54 26.62
C ASN A 262 -7.28 -15.01 26.52
N ILE A 263 -8.38 -14.38 26.97
CA ILE A 263 -8.50 -12.93 27.04
C ILE A 263 -8.52 -12.51 28.50
N ASP A 264 -7.67 -11.55 28.86
CA ASP A 264 -7.77 -10.84 30.13
C ASP A 264 -8.31 -9.42 29.89
N LEU A 265 -9.14 -8.96 30.83
CA LEU A 265 -9.72 -7.63 30.85
C LEU A 265 -9.10 -6.89 32.03
N LEU A 266 -8.32 -5.85 31.74
CA LEU A 266 -7.42 -5.20 32.69
C LEU A 266 -7.85 -3.75 32.95
N ASP A 267 -7.55 -3.26 34.15
CA ASP A 267 -7.60 -1.83 34.48
C ASP A 267 -6.33 -1.10 33.99
N ASN A 268 -6.26 0.21 34.23
CA ASN A 268 -5.12 1.03 33.85
C ASN A 268 -3.84 0.75 34.67
N GLN A 269 -3.90 -0.07 35.72
CA GLN A 269 -2.74 -0.57 36.46
C GLN A 269 -2.38 -2.04 36.12
N ASN A 270 -3.03 -2.64 35.12
CA ASN A 270 -2.88 -4.04 34.70
C ASN A 270 -3.41 -5.08 35.72
N ASN A 271 -4.33 -4.71 36.60
CA ASN A 271 -5.06 -5.66 37.43
C ASN A 271 -6.24 -6.24 36.65
N SER A 272 -6.42 -7.55 36.78
CA SER A 272 -7.50 -8.26 36.08
C SER A 272 -8.86 -8.04 36.76
N LEU A 273 -9.86 -7.69 35.95
CA LEU A 273 -11.27 -7.63 36.34
C LEU A 273 -11.92 -9.04 36.43
N LEU A 274 -11.25 -10.06 35.88
CA LEU A 274 -11.79 -11.39 35.70
C LEU A 274 -11.51 -12.30 36.91
N ASN A 275 -12.46 -13.18 37.21
CA ASN A 275 -12.23 -14.26 38.15
C ASN A 275 -11.43 -15.42 37.52
N GLU A 276 -10.94 -16.36 38.33
CA GLU A 276 -10.09 -17.47 37.89
C GLU A 276 -10.75 -18.40 36.86
N ASN A 277 -12.08 -18.51 36.85
CA ASN A 277 -12.79 -19.29 35.84
C ASN A 277 -12.85 -18.54 34.50
N GLN A 278 -13.16 -17.24 34.52
CA GLN A 278 -13.19 -16.38 33.34
C GLN A 278 -11.82 -16.27 32.65
N LYS A 279 -10.73 -16.15 33.43
CA LYS A 279 -9.36 -16.14 32.90
C LYS A 279 -8.97 -17.41 32.15
N LYS A 280 -9.57 -18.55 32.51
CA LYS A 280 -9.32 -19.86 31.90
C LYS A 280 -10.16 -20.11 30.65
N GLU A 281 -11.17 -19.28 30.39
CA GLU A 281 -12.04 -19.40 29.22
C GLU A 281 -11.21 -19.26 27.94
N LYS A 282 -11.41 -20.19 26.99
CA LYS A 282 -10.68 -20.24 25.73
C LYS A 282 -11.53 -19.66 24.60
N PHE A 283 -11.01 -18.63 23.97
CA PHE A 283 -11.55 -18.01 22.78
C PHE A 283 -10.89 -18.57 21.52
N LYS A 284 -11.62 -18.50 20.41
CA LYS A 284 -11.17 -19.02 19.11
C LYS A 284 -11.21 -17.92 18.06
N LEU A 285 -10.19 -17.89 17.20
CA LEU A 285 -10.14 -17.05 16.00
C LEU A 285 -10.14 -17.94 14.77
N SER A 286 -11.01 -17.62 13.80
CA SER A 286 -11.15 -18.33 12.53
C SER A 286 -11.19 -17.36 11.34
N ASN A 287 -11.52 -17.89 10.15
CA ASN A 287 -11.72 -17.15 8.90
C ASN A 287 -10.46 -16.50 8.32
N PHE A 288 -9.30 -17.00 8.71
CA PHE A 288 -8.03 -16.61 8.12
C PHE A 288 -7.91 -17.02 6.65
N SER A 289 -7.16 -16.25 5.87
CA SER A 289 -6.82 -16.61 4.51
C SER A 289 -6.10 -17.96 4.47
N LYS A 290 -6.44 -18.79 3.47
CA LYS A 290 -5.68 -20.00 3.17
C LYS A 290 -4.37 -19.72 2.43
N GLY A 291 -4.11 -18.45 2.05
CA GLY A 291 -2.98 -18.11 1.18
C GLY A 291 -3.13 -18.61 -0.25
N GLN A 292 -4.36 -18.94 -0.65
CA GLN A 292 -4.69 -19.52 -1.96
C GLN A 292 -5.32 -18.45 -2.85
N SER A 293 -4.94 -18.43 -4.12
CA SER A 293 -5.61 -17.65 -5.16
C SER A 293 -6.66 -18.51 -5.84
N ASP A 294 -7.88 -17.97 -5.98
CA ASP A 294 -8.94 -18.59 -6.78
C ASP A 294 -8.80 -18.28 -8.28
N THR A 295 -7.92 -17.34 -8.64
CA THR A 295 -7.75 -16.84 -10.01
C THR A 295 -6.62 -17.55 -10.75
N TYR A 296 -5.54 -17.90 -10.05
CA TYR A 296 -4.32 -18.41 -10.66
C TYR A 296 -4.03 -19.85 -10.24
N PHE A 297 -3.62 -20.67 -11.20
CA PHE A 297 -3.47 -22.11 -11.03
C PHE A 297 -2.11 -22.58 -11.55
N ASP A 298 -1.51 -23.55 -10.88
CA ASP A 298 -0.40 -24.30 -11.44
C ASP A 298 -0.85 -24.99 -12.74
N LEU A 299 -0.15 -24.74 -13.84
CA LEU A 299 -0.59 -25.15 -15.17
C LEU A 299 -0.54 -26.67 -15.34
N LYS A 300 0.40 -27.33 -14.66
CA LYS A 300 0.64 -28.77 -14.74
C LYS A 300 -0.37 -29.55 -13.90
N THR A 301 -0.54 -29.16 -12.65
CA THR A 301 -1.35 -29.88 -11.65
C THR A 301 -2.79 -29.36 -11.54
N LYS A 302 -3.08 -28.18 -12.10
CA LYS A 302 -4.34 -27.44 -11.93
C LYS A 302 -4.66 -27.07 -10.49
N SER A 303 -3.69 -27.19 -9.58
CA SER A 303 -3.83 -26.76 -8.20
C SER A 303 -3.85 -25.23 -8.10
N LYS A 304 -4.61 -24.68 -7.16
CA LYS A 304 -4.64 -23.23 -6.90
C LYS A 304 -3.26 -22.75 -6.47
N LEU A 305 -2.83 -21.59 -6.96
CA LEU A 305 -1.64 -20.92 -6.48
C LEU A 305 -1.74 -20.75 -4.96
N THR A 306 -0.84 -21.39 -4.23
CA THR A 306 -0.79 -21.34 -2.78
C THR A 306 0.55 -20.76 -2.36
N ILE A 307 0.52 -19.65 -1.62
CA ILE A 307 1.71 -19.04 -1.02
C ILE A 307 1.54 -19.16 0.50
N ASP A 308 1.78 -20.35 1.06
CA ASP A 308 1.61 -20.64 2.49
C ASP A 308 2.91 -21.08 3.19
N TYR A 309 3.91 -20.18 3.18
CA TYR A 309 5.20 -20.40 3.86
C TYR A 309 5.12 -20.06 5.36
N ASP A 310 5.99 -20.64 6.18
CA ASP A 310 6.00 -20.42 7.64
C ASP A 310 6.62 -19.06 8.06
N GLU A 311 6.32 -18.00 7.32
CA GLU A 311 6.80 -16.63 7.53
C GLU A 311 5.62 -15.64 7.53
N VAL A 312 5.82 -14.47 8.13
CA VAL A 312 4.92 -13.31 7.97
C VAL A 312 5.33 -12.58 6.71
N LYS A 313 4.42 -12.40 5.76
CA LYS A 313 4.69 -11.58 4.56
C LYS A 313 4.48 -10.11 4.85
N PHE A 314 5.01 -9.26 3.98
CA PHE A 314 4.90 -7.82 4.14
C PHE A 314 3.46 -7.32 4.13
N ASN A 315 2.64 -7.77 3.18
CA ASN A 315 1.21 -7.43 3.06
C ASN A 315 0.32 -8.09 4.13
N GLU A 316 0.88 -8.98 4.94
CA GLU A 316 0.22 -9.56 6.11
C GLU A 316 0.54 -8.75 7.37
N LEU A 317 1.79 -8.26 7.49
CA LEU A 317 2.20 -7.33 8.54
C LEU A 317 1.55 -5.96 8.38
N VAL A 318 1.56 -5.40 7.17
CA VAL A 318 1.05 -4.08 6.83
C VAL A 318 -0.12 -4.24 5.87
N ASN A 319 -1.26 -3.61 6.17
CA ASN A 319 -2.46 -3.73 5.36
C ASN A 319 -2.42 -2.84 4.11
N ASN A 320 -2.51 -3.45 2.91
CA ASN A 320 -2.53 -2.79 1.60
C ASN A 320 -1.42 -1.73 1.36
N PRO A 321 -0.14 -2.07 1.57
CA PRO A 321 0.97 -1.18 1.23
C PRO A 321 1.04 -0.94 -0.28
N GLU A 322 1.66 0.16 -0.69
CA GLU A 322 1.79 0.54 -2.10
C GLU A 322 3.20 1.02 -2.43
N ILE A 323 3.79 0.51 -3.51
CA ILE A 323 5.05 1.00 -4.08
C ILE A 323 4.75 2.17 -5.02
N LYS A 324 5.28 3.35 -4.68
CA LYS A 324 5.17 4.58 -5.45
C LYS A 324 6.51 4.99 -6.04
N PHE A 325 6.45 5.56 -7.24
CA PHE A 325 7.59 6.17 -7.91
C PHE A 325 7.61 7.68 -7.63
N LYS A 326 8.79 8.24 -7.38
CA LYS A 326 9.00 9.69 -7.48
C LYS A 326 8.75 10.16 -8.93
N PRO A 327 8.47 11.46 -9.16
CA PRO A 327 8.34 12.01 -10.51
C PRO A 327 9.53 11.59 -11.38
N ASN A 328 9.24 10.99 -12.53
CA ASN A 328 10.26 10.37 -13.38
C ASN A 328 9.91 10.49 -14.87
N PRO A 329 10.90 10.42 -15.78
CA PRO A 329 10.70 10.43 -17.23
C PRO A 329 9.74 9.40 -17.81
N LEU A 330 9.46 8.26 -17.16
CA LEU A 330 8.45 7.33 -17.69
C LEU A 330 7.02 7.75 -17.32
N GLY A 331 6.86 8.68 -16.37
CA GLY A 331 5.56 9.18 -15.93
C GLY A 331 4.80 8.25 -14.98
N TYR A 332 5.41 7.15 -14.53
CA TYR A 332 4.79 6.22 -13.59
C TYR A 332 4.69 6.81 -12.20
N LYS A 333 3.57 6.53 -11.53
CA LYS A 333 3.24 6.94 -10.17
C LYS A 333 3.29 5.75 -9.21
N ASN A 334 2.84 4.57 -9.65
CA ASN A 334 2.91 3.34 -8.86
C ASN A 334 3.06 2.09 -9.75
N ILE A 335 3.18 0.92 -9.13
CA ILE A 335 3.33 -0.36 -9.85
C ILE A 335 2.12 -0.69 -10.73
N ASP A 336 0.92 -0.22 -10.38
CA ASP A 336 -0.29 -0.50 -11.17
C ASP A 336 -0.18 0.10 -12.58
N ASP A 337 0.52 1.23 -12.73
CA ASP A 337 0.80 1.82 -14.05
C ASP A 337 1.66 0.90 -14.95
N LEU A 338 2.47 0.00 -14.37
CA LEU A 338 3.22 -1.01 -15.13
C LEU A 338 2.34 -2.18 -15.57
N MET A 339 1.27 -2.46 -14.81
CA MET A 339 0.33 -3.56 -15.10
C MET A 339 -0.73 -3.15 -16.12
N HIS A 340 -1.09 -1.87 -16.15
CA HIS A 340 -2.11 -1.30 -17.02
C HIS A 340 -1.56 -0.17 -17.91
N PRO A 341 -0.56 -0.46 -18.77
CA PRO A 341 0.02 0.56 -19.62
C PRO A 341 -1.00 1.11 -20.62
N THR A 342 -0.97 2.42 -20.83
CA THR A 342 -1.89 3.10 -21.77
C THR A 342 -1.45 3.01 -23.22
N LYS A 343 -0.17 2.66 -23.46
CA LYS A 343 0.42 2.51 -24.80
C LYS A 343 0.95 1.11 -24.98
N GLU A 344 0.80 0.59 -26.19
CA GLU A 344 1.15 -0.79 -26.54
C GLU A 344 2.63 -1.13 -26.28
N TYR A 345 3.54 -0.21 -26.62
CA TYR A 345 4.99 -0.36 -26.42
C TYR A 345 5.44 -0.28 -24.96
N GLU A 346 4.58 0.18 -24.05
CA GLU A 346 4.87 0.26 -22.61
C GLU A 346 4.47 -1.05 -21.89
N SER A 347 4.33 -2.16 -22.62
CA SER A 347 4.07 -3.47 -22.02
C SER A 347 5.23 -3.90 -21.10
N TYR A 348 4.91 -4.46 -19.94
CA TYR A 348 5.88 -4.92 -18.94
C TYR A 348 5.76 -6.42 -18.67
N ASN A 349 6.89 -7.12 -18.69
CA ASN A 349 7.01 -8.46 -18.08
C ASN A 349 7.76 -8.38 -16.74
N LEU A 350 7.95 -9.53 -16.10
CA LEU A 350 8.67 -9.61 -14.82
C LEU A 350 10.14 -9.19 -14.92
N ASN A 351 10.79 -9.41 -16.07
CA ASN A 351 12.18 -9.00 -16.32
C ASN A 351 12.30 -7.47 -16.37
N ASN A 352 11.37 -6.79 -17.06
CA ASN A 352 11.28 -5.34 -17.06
C ASN A 352 11.07 -4.78 -15.65
N THR A 353 10.15 -5.38 -14.89
CA THR A 353 9.83 -4.94 -13.52
C THR A 353 11.05 -5.10 -12.61
N ALA A 354 11.76 -6.22 -12.70
CA ALA A 354 12.99 -6.45 -11.94
C ALA A 354 14.03 -5.35 -12.21
N MET A 355 14.24 -5.00 -13.49
CA MET A 355 15.16 -3.94 -13.90
C MET A 355 14.72 -2.57 -13.34
N ILE A 356 13.43 -2.22 -13.45
CA ILE A 356 12.91 -0.95 -12.92
C ILE A 356 13.10 -0.85 -11.41
N LEU A 357 12.79 -1.90 -10.65
CA LEU A 357 12.94 -1.89 -9.20
C LEU A 357 14.39 -1.75 -8.77
N ASP A 358 15.34 -2.33 -9.51
CA ASP A 358 16.78 -2.21 -9.23
C ASP A 358 17.31 -0.81 -9.55
N GLU A 359 17.02 -0.29 -10.75
CA GLU A 359 17.52 0.99 -11.24
C GLU A 359 16.86 2.21 -10.55
N LEU A 360 15.62 2.05 -10.07
CA LEU A 360 14.86 3.08 -9.38
C LEU A 360 14.75 2.86 -7.87
N LYS A 361 15.54 1.96 -7.26
CA LYS A 361 15.43 1.66 -5.82
C LYS A 361 15.47 2.88 -4.90
N ASP A 362 16.24 3.91 -5.25
CA ASP A 362 16.38 5.16 -4.47
C ASP A 362 15.28 6.20 -4.82
N ASP A 363 14.54 5.94 -5.90
CA ASP A 363 13.43 6.73 -6.43
C ASP A 363 12.06 6.12 -6.10
N LEU A 364 12.06 5.03 -5.32
CA LEU A 364 10.87 4.33 -4.84
C LEU A 364 10.53 4.69 -3.40
N LEU A 365 9.24 4.77 -3.11
CA LEU A 365 8.69 4.97 -1.78
C LEU A 365 7.64 3.90 -1.52
N ILE A 366 7.64 3.32 -0.31
CA ILE A 366 6.52 2.49 0.13
C ILE A 366 5.60 3.39 0.95
N SER A 367 4.32 3.40 0.63
CA SER A 367 3.29 4.18 1.33
C SER A 367 2.24 3.27 1.95
N LYS A 368 1.34 3.86 2.77
CA LYS A 368 0.34 3.14 3.57
C LYS A 368 0.99 2.17 4.57
N ILE A 369 2.05 2.65 5.22
CA ILE A 369 2.77 1.95 6.28
C ILE A 369 2.50 2.68 7.60
N PRO A 370 2.25 1.97 8.72
CA PRO A 370 2.18 2.57 10.06
C PRO A 370 3.46 3.33 10.44
N ASP A 371 3.32 4.50 11.06
CA ASP A 371 4.42 5.43 11.39
C ASP A 371 5.56 4.80 12.20
N GLN A 372 5.27 3.74 12.98
CA GLN A 372 6.26 3.04 13.79
C GLN A 372 7.28 2.25 12.95
N PHE A 373 6.95 1.91 11.70
CA PHE A 373 7.81 1.15 10.81
C PHE A 373 8.50 2.04 9.79
N THR A 374 9.71 1.63 9.41
CA THR A 374 10.41 2.22 8.27
C THR A 374 11.09 1.09 7.52
N PHE A 375 10.81 0.96 6.23
CA PHE A 375 11.28 -0.16 5.41
C PHE A 375 12.27 0.30 4.35
N LYS A 376 13.26 -0.56 4.08
CA LYS A 376 14.19 -0.46 2.97
C LYS A 376 13.86 -1.52 1.93
N ILE A 377 13.84 -1.11 0.66
CA ILE A 377 13.70 -2.00 -0.50
C ILE A 377 14.99 -2.80 -0.67
N GLY A 378 14.86 -4.13 -0.62
CA GLY A 378 15.94 -5.08 -0.84
C GLY A 378 15.94 -5.64 -2.27
N LYS A 379 16.39 -6.88 -2.41
CA LYS A 379 16.53 -7.55 -3.71
C LYS A 379 15.18 -8.04 -4.22
N PHE A 380 14.94 -7.85 -5.52
CA PHE A 380 13.85 -8.48 -6.26
C PHE A 380 14.34 -9.77 -6.93
N GLU A 381 13.60 -10.85 -6.76
CA GLU A 381 13.95 -12.18 -7.27
C GLU A 381 12.79 -12.79 -8.04
N LYS A 382 13.09 -13.50 -9.13
CA LYS A 382 12.09 -14.32 -9.81
C LYS A 382 11.71 -15.50 -8.92
N THR A 383 10.43 -15.89 -8.91
CA THR A 383 9.97 -17.04 -8.11
C THR A 383 9.78 -18.27 -8.99
N LYS A 384 9.84 -19.46 -8.38
CA LYS A 384 9.47 -20.72 -9.02
C LYS A 384 7.95 -20.98 -9.02
N LEU A 385 7.14 -20.03 -8.52
CA LEU A 385 5.68 -20.18 -8.48
C LEU A 385 5.13 -20.29 -9.90
N LEU A 386 3.99 -20.98 -10.05
CA LEU A 386 3.33 -21.18 -11.34
C LEU A 386 4.29 -21.78 -12.39
N ASN A 387 4.96 -22.88 -12.03
CA ASN A 387 5.89 -23.63 -12.89
C ASN A 387 7.05 -22.79 -13.46
N ASN A 388 7.55 -21.78 -12.73
CA ASN A 388 8.58 -20.83 -13.22
C ASN A 388 8.16 -20.05 -14.47
N SER A 389 6.90 -19.64 -14.55
CA SER A 389 6.32 -18.94 -15.72
C SER A 389 6.76 -17.48 -15.88
N PHE A 390 7.67 -16.98 -15.04
CA PHE A 390 8.05 -15.56 -14.99
C PHE A 390 6.87 -14.63 -14.73
N ALA A 391 5.81 -15.12 -14.08
CA ALA A 391 4.62 -14.34 -13.80
C ALA A 391 4.63 -13.67 -12.42
N ILE A 392 5.42 -14.21 -11.47
CA ILE A 392 5.47 -13.74 -10.09
C ILE A 392 6.93 -13.57 -9.64
N GLY A 393 7.24 -12.37 -9.16
CA GLY A 393 8.48 -12.07 -8.46
C GLY A 393 8.28 -11.91 -6.96
N LYS A 394 9.38 -11.81 -6.23
CA LYS A 394 9.44 -11.63 -4.78
C LYS A 394 10.43 -10.51 -4.48
N LEU A 395 9.93 -9.45 -3.85
CA LEU A 395 10.74 -8.38 -3.27
C LEU A 395 10.98 -8.68 -1.79
N VAL A 396 12.23 -8.58 -1.36
CA VAL A 396 12.58 -8.64 0.06
C VAL A 396 12.58 -7.21 0.62
N LEU A 397 11.80 -6.97 1.67
CA LEU A 397 11.80 -5.72 2.42
C LEU A 397 12.44 -5.90 3.77
N GLU A 398 13.30 -4.96 4.16
CA GLU A 398 13.98 -4.98 5.45
C GLU A 398 13.46 -3.83 6.33
N GLU A 399 12.95 -4.15 7.52
CA GLU A 399 12.58 -3.14 8.50
C GLU A 399 13.85 -2.57 9.13
N THR A 400 13.98 -1.25 9.10
CA THR A 400 15.26 -0.57 9.36
C THR A 400 15.72 -0.65 10.81
N LYS A 401 14.79 -0.72 11.79
CA LYS A 401 15.10 -0.75 13.23
C LYS A 401 15.48 -2.16 13.71
N THR A 402 14.70 -3.16 13.33
CA THR A 402 14.81 -4.56 13.76
C THR A 402 15.64 -5.41 12.82
N LYS A 403 15.88 -4.95 11.58
CA LYS A 403 16.51 -5.72 10.49
C LYS A 403 15.73 -6.96 10.06
N GLN A 404 14.48 -7.12 10.52
CA GLN A 404 13.63 -8.22 10.11
C GLN A 404 13.29 -8.08 8.63
N LYS A 405 13.32 -9.21 7.92
CA LYS A 405 13.04 -9.28 6.48
C LYS A 405 11.65 -9.86 6.25
N TYR A 406 10.93 -9.27 5.31
CA TYR A 406 9.60 -9.67 4.90
C TYR A 406 9.57 -9.85 3.39
N ASN A 407 9.07 -11.00 2.95
CA ASN A 407 8.84 -11.25 1.53
C ASN A 407 7.54 -10.55 1.09
N TRP A 408 7.58 -9.92 -0.07
CA TRP A 408 6.43 -9.32 -0.73
C TRP A 408 6.38 -9.78 -2.18
N TYR A 409 5.34 -10.53 -2.53
CA TYR A 409 5.20 -11.08 -3.87
C TYR A 409 4.61 -10.04 -4.81
N SER A 410 5.00 -10.04 -6.08
CA SER A 410 4.54 -9.02 -7.05
C SER A 410 3.03 -9.05 -7.27
N ILE A 411 2.41 -10.21 -7.06
CA ILE A 411 0.95 -10.36 -7.03
C ILE A 411 0.29 -9.57 -5.91
N ASP A 412 1.01 -9.19 -4.86
CA ASP A 412 0.48 -8.41 -3.73
C ASP A 412 0.88 -6.92 -3.82
N PHE A 413 1.49 -6.46 -4.92
CA PHE A 413 1.89 -5.05 -5.08
C PHE A 413 0.70 -4.14 -5.43
N THR A 414 -0.38 -4.71 -5.96
CA THR A 414 -1.60 -3.98 -6.33
C THR A 414 -2.82 -4.57 -5.62
N PRO A 415 -3.85 -3.76 -5.30
CA PRO A 415 -5.07 -4.26 -4.67
C PRO A 415 -5.82 -5.32 -5.51
N HIS A 416 -5.68 -5.25 -6.84
CA HIS A 416 -6.30 -6.16 -7.81
C HIS A 416 -5.61 -7.52 -7.91
N LYS A 417 -4.43 -7.64 -7.30
CA LYS A 417 -3.64 -8.86 -7.22
C LYS A 417 -3.25 -9.50 -8.56
N HIS A 418 -2.72 -8.69 -9.48
CA HIS A 418 -2.34 -9.18 -10.83
C HIS A 418 -1.02 -9.96 -10.84
N ILE A 419 -0.95 -11.02 -11.65
CA ILE A 419 0.33 -11.59 -12.10
C ILE A 419 0.77 -10.94 -13.41
N PHE A 420 2.08 -11.00 -13.72
CA PHE A 420 2.57 -10.63 -15.04
C PHE A 420 2.17 -11.68 -16.07
N THR A 421 1.31 -11.29 -17.02
CA THR A 421 0.87 -12.15 -18.13
C THR A 421 1.65 -11.89 -19.41
N ASN A 422 2.27 -10.72 -19.52
CA ASN A 422 3.24 -10.43 -20.55
C ASN A 422 4.53 -11.21 -20.25
N GLY A 423 4.93 -12.11 -21.16
CA GLY A 423 6.13 -12.92 -21.03
C GLY A 423 7.22 -12.45 -22.01
N LEU A 424 7.79 -13.37 -22.78
CA LEU A 424 8.94 -13.12 -23.64
C LEU A 424 8.65 -13.44 -25.12
N TYR A 425 9.03 -12.55 -26.02
CA TYR A 425 9.07 -12.82 -27.46
C TYR A 425 10.27 -13.69 -27.80
N LEU A 426 10.01 -14.75 -28.55
CA LEU A 426 11.00 -15.78 -28.89
C LEU A 426 11.62 -15.55 -30.27
N LYS A 427 10.97 -14.74 -31.12
CA LYS A 427 11.45 -14.40 -32.46
C LYS A 427 11.93 -12.96 -32.53
N ASN A 428 12.97 -12.74 -33.32
CA ASN A 428 13.55 -11.42 -33.57
C ASN A 428 12.77 -10.69 -34.68
N GLU A 429 11.52 -10.35 -34.40
CA GLU A 429 10.60 -9.71 -35.34
C GLU A 429 10.02 -8.43 -34.69
N LEU A 430 10.03 -7.33 -35.44
CA LEU A 430 9.47 -6.03 -35.04
C LEU A 430 8.09 -5.83 -35.67
N GLY A 431 7.21 -5.09 -35.01
CA GLY A 431 5.87 -4.74 -35.51
C GLY A 431 4.83 -5.85 -35.51
N SER A 432 5.28 -7.11 -35.48
CA SER A 432 4.43 -8.29 -35.50
C SER A 432 4.46 -8.98 -34.14
N ILE A 433 3.61 -8.53 -33.22
CA ILE A 433 3.38 -9.22 -31.94
C ILE A 433 2.43 -10.40 -32.20
N HIS A 434 2.84 -11.36 -33.03
CA HIS A 434 2.08 -12.59 -33.15
C HIS A 434 2.26 -13.39 -31.85
N LYS A 435 1.27 -13.34 -30.96
CA LYS A 435 1.24 -14.12 -29.71
C LYS A 435 0.81 -15.56 -29.99
N THR A 436 1.58 -16.27 -30.81
CA THR A 436 1.42 -17.72 -31.00
C THR A 436 2.45 -18.45 -30.15
N LYS A 437 2.21 -19.74 -29.93
CA LYS A 437 3.10 -20.61 -29.13
C LYS A 437 4.54 -20.69 -29.66
N ASP A 438 4.74 -20.43 -30.95
CA ASP A 438 6.05 -20.54 -31.61
C ASP A 438 6.86 -19.24 -31.53
N SER A 439 6.24 -18.12 -31.15
CA SER A 439 6.86 -16.79 -31.12
C SER A 439 6.76 -16.10 -29.78
N TYR A 440 6.03 -16.66 -28.82
CA TYR A 440 5.74 -16.02 -27.55
C TYR A 440 5.63 -17.03 -26.41
N PHE A 441 6.38 -16.77 -25.34
CA PHE A 441 6.32 -17.52 -24.10
C PHE A 441 5.60 -16.69 -23.03
N SER A 442 4.63 -17.27 -22.32
CA SER A 442 4.00 -16.65 -21.15
C SER A 442 3.34 -17.70 -20.25
N TYR A 443 2.91 -17.29 -19.06
CA TYR A 443 2.07 -18.14 -18.20
C TYR A 443 0.82 -18.69 -18.90
N LEU A 444 0.16 -17.91 -19.78
CA LEU A 444 -1.08 -18.35 -20.43
C LEU A 444 -0.85 -19.17 -21.70
N VAL A 445 0.37 -19.15 -22.24
CA VAL A 445 0.72 -19.75 -23.53
C VAL A 445 1.83 -20.76 -23.29
N ASN A 446 1.44 -21.97 -22.85
CA ASN A 446 2.33 -23.13 -22.82
C ASN A 446 1.58 -24.45 -23.01
N ASP A 447 2.04 -25.25 -23.98
CA ASP A 447 1.40 -26.50 -24.45
C ASP A 447 1.84 -27.71 -23.61
N ASN A 448 1.71 -27.63 -22.28
CA ASN A 448 2.24 -28.64 -21.35
C ASN A 448 3.74 -28.99 -21.53
N ASN A 449 4.52 -28.08 -22.11
CA ASN A 449 5.95 -28.27 -22.31
C ASN A 449 6.70 -28.03 -21.00
N PHE A 450 6.77 -29.08 -20.18
CA PHE A 450 7.49 -29.10 -18.92
C PHE A 450 8.73 -29.98 -19.04
N ASP A 451 9.77 -29.69 -18.26
CA ASP A 451 10.86 -30.64 -18.03
C ASP A 451 10.48 -31.75 -17.05
N SER A 452 11.44 -32.63 -16.80
CA SER A 452 11.30 -33.75 -15.85
C SER A 452 10.98 -33.27 -14.43
N GLU A 453 11.35 -32.04 -14.08
CA GLU A 453 11.08 -31.44 -12.77
C GLU A 453 9.71 -30.72 -12.73
N GLY A 454 8.99 -30.64 -13.86
CA GLY A 454 7.72 -29.92 -13.95
C GLY A 454 7.85 -28.40 -14.09
N ILE A 455 9.04 -27.92 -14.47
CA ILE A 455 9.33 -26.53 -14.75
C ILE A 455 9.04 -26.24 -16.21
N LEU A 456 8.51 -25.06 -16.51
CA LEU A 456 8.30 -24.60 -17.88
C LEU A 456 9.65 -24.48 -18.59
N LYS A 457 9.80 -25.21 -19.71
CA LYS A 457 11.01 -25.10 -20.54
C LYS A 457 10.99 -23.78 -21.31
N ILE A 458 11.94 -22.90 -21.00
CA ILE A 458 12.19 -21.70 -21.81
C ILE A 458 12.84 -22.15 -23.12
N GLN A 459 12.31 -21.71 -24.25
CA GLN A 459 12.89 -22.02 -25.56
C GLN A 459 14.24 -21.31 -25.75
N GLN A 460 15.02 -21.75 -26.74
CA GLN A 460 16.29 -21.13 -27.10
C GLN A 460 16.11 -19.62 -27.33
N GLY A 461 16.97 -18.82 -26.70
CA GLY A 461 16.92 -17.37 -26.78
C GLY A 461 17.42 -16.81 -28.10
N ILE A 462 17.05 -15.56 -28.37
CA ILE A 462 17.59 -14.75 -29.46
C ILE A 462 19.03 -14.37 -29.09
N LYS A 463 19.99 -14.62 -29.98
CA LYS A 463 21.39 -14.23 -29.76
C LYS A 463 21.51 -12.70 -29.67
N ALA A 464 22.29 -12.22 -28.71
CA ALA A 464 22.44 -10.80 -28.42
C ALA A 464 22.94 -9.97 -29.62
N ASN A 465 23.96 -10.46 -30.33
CA ASN A 465 24.48 -9.76 -31.52
C ASN A 465 23.44 -9.71 -32.66
N ASP A 466 22.70 -10.80 -32.87
CA ASP A 466 21.66 -10.85 -33.91
C ASP A 466 20.54 -9.87 -33.61
N PHE A 467 20.16 -9.71 -32.34
CA PHE A 467 19.18 -8.71 -31.92
C PHE A 467 19.70 -7.28 -32.10
N MET A 468 20.95 -7.02 -31.70
CA MET A 468 21.61 -5.72 -31.85
C MET A 468 21.66 -5.27 -33.31
N GLU A 469 22.00 -6.17 -34.23
CA GLU A 469 22.15 -5.86 -35.66
C GLU A 469 20.81 -5.69 -36.39
N ASN A 470 19.79 -6.47 -36.02
CA ASN A 470 18.55 -6.55 -36.81
C ASN A 470 17.38 -5.72 -36.27
N SER A 471 17.37 -5.38 -34.97
CA SER A 471 16.17 -4.85 -34.31
C SER A 471 16.44 -3.69 -33.36
N PHE A 472 17.57 -3.69 -32.65
CA PHE A 472 17.82 -2.70 -31.59
C PHE A 472 17.79 -1.25 -32.08
N ASN A 473 18.40 -0.96 -33.24
CA ASN A 473 18.48 0.42 -33.75
C ASN A 473 17.08 1.02 -34.02
N ASP A 474 16.15 0.22 -34.58
CA ASP A 474 14.77 0.66 -34.78
C ASP A 474 14.04 0.84 -33.45
N ILE A 475 14.21 -0.07 -32.49
CA ILE A 475 13.63 0.08 -31.14
C ILE A 475 14.10 1.38 -30.48
N ALA A 476 15.41 1.63 -30.47
CA ALA A 476 15.96 2.83 -29.85
C ALA A 476 15.47 4.11 -30.53
N ASN A 477 15.47 4.14 -31.87
CA ASN A 477 14.95 5.26 -32.65
C ASN A 477 13.47 5.55 -32.38
N PHE A 478 12.66 4.50 -32.34
CA PHE A 478 11.25 4.58 -31.98
C PHE A 478 11.08 5.19 -30.58
N LEU A 479 11.78 4.67 -29.57
CA LEU A 479 11.65 5.14 -28.19
C LEU A 479 12.15 6.59 -28.01
N ILE A 480 13.24 6.98 -28.68
CA ILE A 480 13.70 8.39 -28.68
C ILE A 480 12.60 9.28 -29.26
N TYR A 481 12.00 8.89 -30.38
CA TYR A 481 10.92 9.64 -31.00
C TYR A 481 9.72 9.81 -30.06
N GLN A 482 9.32 8.75 -29.35
CA GLN A 482 8.24 8.79 -28.35
C GLN A 482 8.55 9.74 -27.18
N HIS A 483 9.82 9.86 -26.80
CA HIS A 483 10.24 10.68 -25.65
C HIS A 483 10.88 12.03 -26.02
N LYS A 484 11.00 12.41 -27.29
CA LYS A 484 11.69 13.66 -27.70
C LYS A 484 11.09 14.94 -27.11
N GLY A 485 9.80 14.92 -26.78
CA GLY A 485 9.07 16.03 -26.14
C GLY A 485 8.91 15.90 -24.62
N ASN A 486 9.52 14.88 -24.01
CA ASN A 486 9.39 14.61 -22.59
C ASN A 486 10.19 15.62 -21.77
N LEU A 487 9.49 16.55 -21.13
CA LEU A 487 10.11 17.63 -20.36
C LEU A 487 10.89 17.12 -19.15
N LEU A 488 10.46 16.01 -18.51
CA LEU A 488 11.19 15.43 -17.38
C LEU A 488 12.50 14.78 -17.84
N LEU A 489 12.51 14.14 -19.01
CA LEU A 489 13.73 13.58 -19.58
C LEU A 489 14.71 14.67 -20.02
N TRP A 490 14.21 15.74 -20.65
CA TRP A 490 15.04 16.76 -21.28
C TRP A 490 15.14 18.05 -20.46
N GLN A 491 15.02 17.97 -19.13
CA GLN A 491 15.21 19.08 -18.19
C GLN A 491 14.43 20.35 -18.59
N ASN A 492 13.11 20.22 -18.71
CA ASN A 492 12.16 21.26 -19.14
C ASN A 492 12.37 21.82 -20.55
N ASN A 493 13.09 21.09 -21.41
CA ASN A 493 13.22 21.39 -22.83
C ASN A 493 12.60 20.28 -23.68
N SER A 494 12.47 20.52 -24.99
CA SER A 494 12.41 19.41 -25.96
C SER A 494 13.85 19.00 -26.32
N MET A 495 14.05 17.75 -26.74
CA MET A 495 15.37 17.25 -27.14
C MET A 495 16.05 18.19 -28.15
N SER A 496 15.29 18.69 -29.12
CA SER A 496 15.81 19.56 -30.18
C SER A 496 16.21 20.97 -29.76
N ASN A 497 15.86 21.38 -28.54
CA ASN A 497 16.25 22.65 -27.95
C ASN A 497 17.37 22.49 -26.93
N LEU A 498 17.73 21.26 -26.56
CA LEU A 498 18.75 20.97 -25.58
C LEU A 498 20.15 20.94 -26.23
N PRO A 499 21.13 21.74 -25.74
CA PRO A 499 22.51 21.67 -26.20
C PRO A 499 23.19 20.37 -25.77
N VAL A 500 24.04 19.81 -26.63
CA VAL A 500 24.85 18.61 -26.31
C VAL A 500 25.68 18.78 -25.04
N LEU A 501 26.26 19.96 -24.81
CA LEU A 501 27.09 20.21 -23.63
C LEU A 501 26.29 20.09 -22.31
N GLU A 502 25.00 20.43 -22.30
CA GLU A 502 24.15 20.22 -21.12
C GLU A 502 23.90 18.74 -20.88
N VAL A 503 23.70 17.96 -21.94
CA VAL A 503 23.58 16.49 -21.84
C VAL A 503 24.84 15.88 -21.23
N LEU A 504 26.02 16.31 -21.71
CA LEU A 504 27.31 15.82 -21.23
C LEU A 504 27.64 16.29 -19.80
N LYS A 505 27.14 17.47 -19.39
CA LYS A 505 27.26 17.95 -18.00
C LYS A 505 26.44 17.10 -17.03
N HIS A 506 25.29 16.61 -17.47
CA HIS A 506 24.40 15.74 -16.70
C HIS A 506 24.46 14.28 -17.14
N ARG A 507 25.63 13.83 -17.60
CA ARG A 507 25.87 12.53 -18.23
C ARG A 507 25.21 11.34 -17.51
N ASN A 508 25.45 11.18 -16.21
CA ASN A 508 24.94 10.03 -15.44
C ASN A 508 23.41 9.95 -15.46
N PHE A 509 22.72 11.09 -15.46
CA PHE A 509 21.26 11.14 -15.54
C PHE A 509 20.79 10.62 -16.91
N TYR A 510 21.41 11.08 -18.00
CA TYR A 510 21.04 10.65 -19.35
C TYR A 510 21.43 9.21 -19.64
N GLU A 511 22.59 8.74 -19.19
CA GLU A 511 22.98 7.33 -19.28
C GLU A 511 21.95 6.43 -18.57
N LYS A 512 21.61 6.74 -17.31
CA LYS A 512 20.59 5.99 -16.55
C LYS A 512 19.24 5.96 -17.29
N TRP A 513 18.72 7.12 -17.70
CA TRP A 513 17.38 7.17 -18.31
C TRP A 513 17.32 6.60 -19.72
N LEU A 514 18.34 6.79 -20.56
CA LEU A 514 18.42 6.13 -21.86
C LEU A 514 18.53 4.62 -21.70
N SER A 515 19.32 4.14 -20.74
CA SER A 515 19.38 2.72 -20.38
C SER A 515 18.02 2.15 -19.99
N ILE A 516 17.29 2.82 -19.10
CA ILE A 516 15.96 2.39 -18.66
C ILE A 516 14.97 2.39 -19.83
N ILE A 517 14.92 3.47 -20.61
CA ILE A 517 14.00 3.62 -21.75
C ILE A 517 14.28 2.53 -22.78
N PHE A 518 15.53 2.36 -23.24
CA PHE A 518 15.87 1.33 -24.24
C PHE A 518 15.63 -0.10 -23.72
N SER A 519 15.80 -0.33 -22.43
CA SER A 519 15.50 -1.61 -21.80
C SER A 519 14.01 -1.93 -21.78
N GLN A 520 13.12 -0.93 -21.69
CA GLN A 520 11.66 -1.16 -21.59
C GLN A 520 11.13 -2.08 -22.70
N TYR A 521 11.40 -1.76 -23.96
CA TYR A 521 10.93 -2.61 -25.07
C TYR A 521 11.87 -3.79 -25.33
N THR A 522 13.18 -3.60 -25.17
CA THR A 522 14.19 -4.63 -25.46
C THR A 522 14.02 -5.87 -24.56
N LEU A 523 13.72 -5.69 -23.27
CA LEU A 523 13.58 -6.80 -22.31
C LEU A 523 12.27 -7.59 -22.46
N LEU A 524 11.40 -7.22 -23.40
CA LEU A 524 10.28 -8.06 -23.83
C LEU A 524 10.74 -9.25 -24.67
N TYR A 525 11.94 -9.23 -25.22
CA TYR A 525 12.49 -10.32 -26.03
C TYR A 525 13.33 -11.26 -25.17
N ASN A 526 13.28 -12.56 -25.49
CA ASN A 526 14.10 -13.60 -24.86
C ASN A 526 15.57 -13.54 -25.35
N ILE A 527 16.26 -12.43 -25.12
CA ILE A 527 17.66 -12.27 -25.55
C ILE A 527 18.55 -13.01 -24.55
N ASN A 528 19.15 -14.11 -24.98
CA ASN A 528 19.92 -15.02 -24.13
C ASN A 528 20.91 -15.83 -24.97
N ASN A 529 22.19 -15.78 -24.62
CA ASN A 529 23.24 -16.49 -25.37
C ASN A 529 23.42 -17.96 -24.92
N ASP A 530 23.09 -18.30 -23.66
CA ASP A 530 23.50 -19.55 -23.02
C ASP A 530 22.33 -20.39 -22.46
N SER A 531 21.10 -20.10 -22.89
CA SER A 531 19.83 -20.81 -22.54
C SER A 531 19.47 -20.88 -21.05
N SER A 532 20.36 -20.48 -20.15
CA SER A 532 20.14 -20.41 -18.70
C SER A 532 19.41 -19.12 -18.32
N ASP A 533 18.65 -19.15 -17.23
CA ASP A 533 17.86 -18.00 -16.79
C ASP A 533 18.73 -16.79 -16.40
N ASP A 534 19.91 -17.06 -15.83
CA ASP A 534 20.92 -16.04 -15.52
C ASP A 534 21.59 -15.43 -16.77
N GLY A 535 21.54 -16.15 -17.90
CA GLY A 535 22.03 -15.69 -19.20
C GLY A 535 21.06 -14.74 -19.92
N LEU A 536 19.81 -14.62 -19.46
CA LEU A 536 18.85 -13.67 -20.00
C LEU A 536 19.34 -12.23 -19.81
N ILE A 537 19.07 -11.36 -20.79
CA ILE A 537 19.32 -9.93 -20.67
C ILE A 537 18.64 -9.35 -19.41
N LYS A 538 19.40 -8.60 -18.62
CA LYS A 538 18.95 -7.82 -17.47
C LYS A 538 18.69 -6.36 -17.84
N LYS A 539 19.57 -5.76 -18.64
CA LYS A 539 19.43 -4.36 -19.08
C LYS A 539 20.24 -4.03 -20.33
N VAL A 540 19.86 -2.92 -20.97
CA VAL A 540 20.66 -2.21 -21.96
C VAL A 540 21.52 -1.17 -21.23
N GLU A 541 22.83 -1.27 -21.34
CA GLU A 541 23.78 -0.28 -20.84
C GLU A 541 24.07 0.76 -21.93
N VAL A 542 23.87 2.04 -21.62
CA VAL A 542 24.21 3.18 -22.48
C VAL A 542 25.33 3.95 -21.82
N LYS A 543 26.41 4.21 -22.57
CA LYS A 543 27.47 5.14 -22.15
C LYS A 543 27.65 6.25 -23.15
N LEU A 544 27.65 7.47 -22.68
CA LEU A 544 27.99 8.65 -23.46
C LEU A 544 29.51 8.83 -23.48
N ILE A 545 30.03 9.48 -24.52
CA ILE A 545 31.43 9.92 -24.53
C ILE A 545 31.75 10.83 -23.33
N ASP A 546 32.97 10.75 -22.82
CA ASP A 546 33.42 11.66 -21.76
C ASP A 546 33.39 13.11 -22.25
N SER A 547 32.92 14.03 -21.39
CA SER A 547 32.71 15.44 -21.75
C SER A 547 34.01 16.13 -22.21
N ASN A 548 35.17 15.71 -21.69
CA ASN A 548 36.48 16.22 -22.08
C ASN A 548 37.02 15.65 -23.40
N LYS A 549 36.42 14.58 -23.92
CA LYS A 549 36.77 13.96 -25.21
C LYS A 549 35.82 14.37 -26.33
N TYR A 550 34.78 15.15 -26.01
CA TYR A 550 33.80 15.59 -26.98
C TYR A 550 34.31 16.79 -27.77
N GLU A 551 34.30 16.65 -29.10
CA GLU A 551 34.58 17.74 -30.03
C GLU A 551 33.48 17.81 -31.09
N ALA A 552 32.78 18.94 -31.17
CA ALA A 552 31.71 19.14 -32.15
C ALA A 552 32.23 19.15 -33.59
N SER A 553 33.47 19.59 -33.82
CA SER A 553 34.15 19.54 -35.12
C SER A 553 34.35 18.12 -35.64
N LYS A 554 34.56 17.14 -34.76
CA LYS A 554 34.75 15.73 -35.11
C LYS A 554 33.44 14.97 -35.21
N ASN A 555 32.49 15.27 -34.34
CA ASN A 555 31.26 14.48 -34.19
C ASN A 555 30.03 15.11 -34.85
N GLY A 556 30.12 16.37 -35.28
CA GLY A 556 29.00 17.16 -35.79
C GLY A 556 28.21 17.88 -34.69
N LEU A 557 27.62 19.03 -35.03
CA LEU A 557 26.74 19.77 -34.14
C LEU A 557 25.47 18.97 -33.82
N GLY A 558 24.96 19.14 -32.59
CA GLY A 558 23.74 18.46 -32.14
C GLY A 558 23.83 16.92 -32.10
N THR A 559 25.04 16.37 -32.07
CA THR A 559 25.32 14.92 -32.09
C THR A 559 26.16 14.50 -30.89
N ILE A 560 25.83 13.36 -30.28
CA ILE A 560 26.51 12.77 -29.12
C ILE A 560 26.91 11.33 -29.45
N PRO A 561 28.20 11.01 -29.48
CA PRO A 561 28.65 9.62 -29.54
C PRO A 561 28.27 8.86 -28.27
N ILE A 562 27.63 7.71 -28.45
CA ILE A 562 27.28 6.77 -27.38
C ILE A 562 27.74 5.36 -27.72
N SER A 563 27.99 4.55 -26.69
CA SER A 563 28.20 3.11 -26.82
C SER A 563 27.10 2.35 -26.11
N ILE A 564 26.70 1.22 -26.67
CA ILE A 564 25.62 0.39 -26.16
C ILE A 564 26.10 -1.03 -25.95
N ASN A 565 25.73 -1.61 -24.81
CA ASN A 565 25.93 -3.02 -24.51
C ASN A 565 24.68 -3.65 -23.88
N PHE A 566 24.57 -4.97 -23.92
CA PHE A 566 23.55 -5.73 -23.21
C PHE A 566 24.21 -6.44 -22.03
N ILE A 567 23.59 -6.33 -20.86
CA ILE A 567 24.10 -6.89 -19.61
C ILE A 567 23.14 -7.99 -19.16
N ASN A 568 23.64 -9.18 -18.85
CA ASN A 568 22.83 -10.30 -18.35
C ASN A 568 22.63 -10.24 -16.82
N HIS A 569 21.90 -11.20 -16.24
CA HIS A 569 21.68 -11.28 -14.78
C HIS A 569 22.94 -11.68 -13.98
N LYS A 570 23.98 -12.20 -14.64
CA LYS A 570 25.33 -12.38 -14.07
C LYS A 570 26.17 -11.08 -14.05
N ASN A 571 25.64 -9.99 -14.60
CA ASN A 571 26.32 -8.70 -14.82
C ASN A 571 27.47 -8.78 -15.84
N GLU A 572 27.38 -9.68 -16.81
CA GLU A 572 28.34 -9.84 -17.90
C GLU A 572 27.83 -9.15 -19.17
N LYS A 573 28.76 -8.61 -19.97
CA LYS A 573 28.47 -8.09 -21.31
C LYS A 573 28.10 -9.24 -22.25
N MET A 574 27.01 -9.09 -22.98
CA MET A 574 26.50 -10.12 -23.90
C MET A 574 26.91 -9.90 -25.36
N LEU A 575 27.38 -8.70 -25.71
CA LEU A 575 27.83 -8.36 -27.05
C LEU A 575 29.33 -8.60 -27.19
N LEU A 576 29.75 -9.10 -28.36
CA LEU A 576 31.16 -9.41 -28.65
C LEU A 576 32.05 -8.16 -28.73
N LYS A 577 31.45 -7.00 -29.00
CA LYS A 577 32.12 -5.70 -29.09
C LYS A 577 31.21 -4.61 -28.53
N ASP A 578 31.80 -3.49 -28.13
CA ASP A 578 31.03 -2.30 -27.78
C ASP A 578 30.53 -1.63 -29.07
N TYR A 579 29.22 -1.58 -29.22
CA TYR A 579 28.58 -0.98 -30.39
C TYR A 579 28.50 0.53 -30.24
N LYS A 580 29.08 1.27 -31.20
CA LYS A 580 29.11 2.73 -31.19
C LYS A 580 28.04 3.34 -32.10
N PHE A 581 27.37 4.36 -31.60
CA PHE A 581 26.31 5.08 -32.29
C PHE A 581 26.48 6.58 -32.09
N ASN A 582 25.89 7.35 -32.99
CA ASN A 582 25.67 8.77 -32.85
C ASN A 582 24.20 9.01 -32.49
N LEU A 583 23.96 9.54 -31.30
CA LEU A 583 22.67 10.06 -30.87
C LEU A 583 22.53 11.50 -31.36
N THR A 584 21.58 11.74 -32.25
CA THR A 584 21.38 12.99 -32.99
C THR A 584 20.05 13.65 -32.64
N GLY A 585 19.78 14.83 -33.21
CA GLY A 585 18.52 15.55 -33.03
C GLY A 585 18.52 16.58 -31.89
N PHE A 586 19.67 16.83 -31.26
CA PHE A 586 19.86 17.92 -30.31
C PHE A 586 19.99 19.29 -31.00
N LYS A 587 20.06 20.36 -30.21
CA LYS A 587 20.24 21.73 -30.72
C LYS A 587 21.46 21.81 -31.63
N GLY A 588 21.26 22.28 -32.87
CA GLY A 588 22.30 22.44 -33.89
C GLY A 588 22.46 21.26 -34.86
N TYR A 589 21.73 20.16 -34.67
CA TYR A 589 21.70 19.05 -35.63
C TYR A 589 20.96 19.43 -36.92
N ASP A 590 21.43 18.95 -38.07
CA ASP A 590 20.74 19.12 -39.34
C ASP A 590 19.46 18.28 -39.39
N LYS A 591 18.32 18.94 -39.16
CA LYS A 591 17.00 18.31 -39.15
C LYS A 591 16.54 17.86 -40.54
N SER A 592 17.19 18.29 -41.62
CA SER A 592 16.83 17.88 -42.99
C SER A 592 16.83 16.35 -43.15
N ILE A 593 17.74 15.65 -42.47
CA ILE A 593 17.84 14.18 -42.46
C ILE A 593 16.57 13.55 -41.86
N ILE A 594 16.09 14.08 -40.73
CA ILE A 594 14.88 13.59 -40.07
C ILE A 594 13.64 13.93 -40.89
N GLU A 595 13.56 15.15 -41.43
CA GLU A 595 12.42 15.58 -42.26
C GLU A 595 12.35 14.79 -43.58
N SER A 596 13.48 14.50 -44.21
CA SER A 596 13.55 13.65 -45.40
C SER A 596 13.05 12.24 -45.08
N LYS A 597 13.46 11.65 -43.94
CA LYS A 597 12.97 10.32 -43.55
C LYS A 597 11.49 10.33 -43.20
N LYS A 598 10.97 11.40 -42.58
CA LYS A 598 9.51 11.56 -42.37
C LYS A 598 8.76 11.61 -43.70
N ALA A 599 9.26 12.36 -44.68
CA ALA A 599 8.64 12.46 -46.01
C ALA A 599 8.63 11.10 -46.72
N GLU A 600 9.74 10.34 -46.63
CA GLU A 600 9.84 8.97 -47.15
C GLU A 600 8.82 8.03 -46.50
N LEU A 601 8.71 8.07 -45.17
CA LEU A 601 7.87 7.13 -44.39
C LEU A 601 6.39 7.54 -44.29
N LYS A 602 6.03 8.76 -44.69
CA LYS A 602 4.68 9.34 -44.53
C LYS A 602 4.20 9.27 -43.07
N ASP A 603 3.30 8.36 -42.74
CA ASP A 603 2.77 8.19 -41.37
C ASP A 603 3.25 6.89 -40.70
N GLU A 604 4.03 6.04 -41.39
CA GLU A 604 4.47 4.74 -40.85
C GLU A 604 5.32 4.90 -39.58
N TYR A 605 6.08 6.00 -39.44
CA TYR A 605 6.88 6.28 -38.25
C TYR A 605 6.05 6.61 -37.00
N LYS A 606 4.74 6.85 -37.16
CA LYS A 606 3.79 7.13 -36.06
C LYS A 606 3.13 5.86 -35.50
N SER A 607 3.56 4.68 -35.94
CA SER A 607 3.12 3.38 -35.43
C SER A 607 3.07 3.35 -33.89
N SER A 608 2.16 2.56 -33.32
CA SER A 608 2.11 2.27 -31.87
C SER A 608 3.28 1.40 -31.39
N LEU A 609 3.97 0.73 -32.33
CA LEU A 609 5.07 -0.20 -32.09
C LEU A 609 6.27 0.10 -32.99
N PRO A 610 7.50 -0.27 -32.59
CA PRO A 610 8.66 -0.19 -33.46
C PRO A 610 8.49 -1.13 -34.66
N LEU A 611 8.71 -0.57 -35.85
CA LEU A 611 8.62 -1.26 -37.14
C LEU A 611 9.99 -1.24 -37.83
N LYS A 612 10.40 -2.38 -38.38
CA LYS A 612 11.71 -2.54 -39.03
C LYS A 612 11.91 -1.52 -40.16
N ASN A 613 12.98 -0.72 -40.10
CA ASN A 613 13.34 0.34 -41.05
C ASN A 613 12.29 1.46 -41.23
N LYS A 614 11.28 1.54 -40.35
CA LYS A 614 10.21 2.56 -40.41
C LYS A 614 10.30 3.54 -39.25
N THR A 615 11.49 3.78 -38.74
CA THR A 615 11.76 4.68 -37.61
C THR A 615 12.55 5.90 -38.05
N LEU A 616 12.46 6.99 -37.28
CA LEU A 616 13.20 8.22 -37.57
C LEU A 616 14.63 8.13 -37.01
N PRO A 617 15.65 8.63 -37.73
CA PRO A 617 17.05 8.32 -37.47
C PRO A 617 17.67 9.22 -36.39
N TYR A 618 17.24 9.05 -35.14
CA TYR A 618 17.84 9.70 -33.96
C TYR A 618 19.10 8.99 -33.45
N LEU A 619 19.25 7.71 -33.75
CA LEU A 619 20.38 6.86 -33.42
C LEU A 619 20.93 6.29 -34.73
N ILE A 620 22.18 6.64 -35.02
CA ILE A 620 22.87 6.29 -36.27
C ILE A 620 24.09 5.44 -35.92
N LYS A 621 24.15 4.22 -36.45
CA LYS A 621 25.29 3.33 -36.25
C LYS A 621 26.56 3.93 -36.88
N VAL A 622 27.65 3.99 -36.12
CA VAL A 622 28.96 4.39 -36.65
C VAL A 622 29.54 3.17 -37.38
N LYS A 623 29.95 3.37 -38.65
CA LYS A 623 30.52 2.31 -39.48
C LYS A 623 31.89 1.87 -39.00
#